data_AF-A0A6L7ZYN3-F1
#
_entry.id   AF-A0A6L7ZYN3-F1
#
_cell.length_a   1.000
_cell.length_b   1.000
_cell.length_c   1.000
_cell.angle_alpha   90.00
_cell.angle_beta   90.00
_cell.angle_gamma   90.00
#
_symmetry.space_group_name_H-M   'P 1'
#
loop_
_entity.id
_entity.type
_entity.pdbx_description
1 polymer ?
#
loop_
_entity_poly.entity_id
_entity_poly.type
_entity_poly.pdbx_seq_one_letter_code
_entity_poly.pdbx_strand_id
1 'polypeptide(L)'
;MSETDLAALAQTLAACAGRGDTIALSGPLGAGKTTFARHFIRSYATRRGGAAGEVPSPTFTLVQLYSFGGDTVWHIDLYRIVSEEELWEIGFEEALAGGICLIEWPERAGRLLPDRRIDIGLDHTGDPKLRRLSVEDRTGDGGEGPGRLAPVLDRLAEIGSGAAAADGRDRARRAFLAGTEWRDARIEALSGDASFRRYFRLAGGPSPALLMDAPPTRENAAAFVRVARHLCNLGFSAPAIHAEDRAQGFLVIEDFGDATFTRRLAEGADERALYILATDTLIALHRHPDAASVDVLPYDGDALQREADLLIDWFLPAVAGAPTSPAAAAEYRAAWRDLYPLAEAAPPTLVLRDYHVDNLM
;
A
#
# COMPACT_ATOMS: atom_id res chain seq x y z
N MET A 1 -13.24 -6.77 -7.71
CA MET A 1 -12.42 -5.54 -7.76
C MET A 1 -13.25 -4.38 -8.28
N SER A 2 -13.17 -3.25 -7.59
CA SER A 2 -13.70 -1.96 -8.02
C SER A 2 -12.80 -1.31 -9.09
N GLU A 3 -13.24 -0.20 -9.68
CA GLU A 3 -12.41 0.60 -10.61
C GLU A 3 -11.15 1.15 -9.92
N THR A 4 -11.24 1.51 -8.63
CA THR A 4 -10.09 1.94 -7.82
C THR A 4 -9.05 0.83 -7.70
N ASP A 5 -9.49 -0.40 -7.46
CA ASP A 5 -8.59 -1.56 -7.36
C ASP A 5 -7.93 -1.85 -8.72
N LEU A 6 -8.68 -1.68 -9.81
CA LEU A 6 -8.18 -1.82 -11.18
C LEU A 6 -7.10 -0.76 -11.50
N ALA A 7 -7.31 0.48 -11.03
CA ALA A 7 -6.34 1.56 -11.17
C ALA A 7 -5.06 1.27 -10.38
N ALA A 8 -5.18 0.78 -9.14
CA ALA A 8 -4.02 0.42 -8.31
C ALA A 8 -3.18 -0.70 -8.94
N LEU A 9 -3.84 -1.72 -9.52
CA LEU A 9 -3.17 -2.76 -10.29
C LEU A 9 -2.42 -2.18 -11.49
N ALA A 10 -3.09 -1.35 -12.30
CA ALA A 10 -2.47 -0.74 -13.47
C ALA A 10 -1.26 0.14 -13.12
N GLN A 11 -1.33 0.89 -12.02
CA GLN A 11 -0.22 1.71 -11.51
C GLN A 11 0.97 0.84 -11.06
N THR A 12 0.69 -0.26 -10.36
CA THR A 12 1.72 -1.19 -9.90
C THR A 12 2.46 -1.81 -11.08
N LEU A 13 1.73 -2.23 -12.11
CA LEU A 13 2.32 -2.78 -13.34
C LEU A 13 3.11 -1.73 -14.12
N ALA A 14 2.61 -0.49 -14.20
CA ALA A 14 3.34 0.60 -14.85
C ALA A 14 4.66 0.94 -14.12
N ALA A 15 4.75 0.69 -12.82
CA ALA A 15 5.97 0.95 -12.03
C ALA A 15 7.11 -0.02 -12.36
N CYS A 16 6.80 -1.24 -12.79
CA CYS A 16 7.78 -2.28 -13.10
C CYS A 16 7.95 -2.57 -14.61
N ALA A 17 7.06 -2.05 -15.47
CA ALA A 17 7.11 -2.28 -16.90
C ALA A 17 8.33 -1.63 -17.58
N GLY A 18 8.88 -2.33 -18.57
CA GLY A 18 9.95 -1.88 -19.45
C GLY A 18 9.78 -2.42 -20.88
N ARG A 19 10.67 -1.97 -21.77
CA ARG A 19 10.67 -2.37 -23.18
C ARG A 19 10.66 -3.90 -23.35
N GLY A 20 9.85 -4.38 -24.28
CA GLY A 20 9.63 -5.80 -24.55
C GLY A 20 8.55 -6.44 -23.68
N ASP A 21 8.06 -5.76 -22.63
CA ASP A 21 6.97 -6.30 -21.82
C ASP A 21 5.65 -6.24 -22.58
N THR A 22 4.89 -7.34 -22.49
CA THR A 22 3.56 -7.47 -23.08
C THR A 22 2.54 -7.79 -22.00
N ILE A 23 1.45 -7.01 -21.98
CA ILE A 23 0.30 -7.18 -21.10
C ILE A 23 -0.94 -7.41 -21.98
N ALA A 24 -1.50 -8.61 -21.89
CA ALA A 24 -2.66 -9.07 -22.63
C ALA A 24 -3.93 -8.90 -21.78
N LEU A 25 -4.94 -8.24 -22.33
CA LEU A 25 -6.19 -7.84 -21.66
C LEU A 25 -7.37 -8.56 -22.30
N SER A 26 -7.94 -9.55 -21.61
CA SER A 26 -9.07 -10.35 -22.06
C SER A 26 -10.33 -10.06 -21.25
N GLY A 27 -11.50 -10.34 -21.83
CA GLY A 27 -12.80 -10.15 -21.17
C GLY A 27 -13.89 -9.59 -22.08
N PRO A 28 -15.18 -9.69 -21.70
CA PRO A 28 -16.30 -9.19 -22.50
C PRO A 28 -16.26 -7.67 -22.73
N LEU A 29 -17.12 -7.20 -23.63
CA LEU A 29 -17.32 -5.76 -23.86
C LEU A 29 -17.73 -5.07 -22.54
N GLY A 30 -17.15 -3.90 -22.25
CA GLY A 30 -17.42 -3.15 -21.02
C GLY A 30 -16.77 -3.72 -19.75
N ALA A 31 -15.93 -4.77 -19.86
CA ALA A 31 -15.24 -5.36 -18.71
C ALA A 31 -14.20 -4.43 -18.06
N GLY A 32 -13.75 -3.38 -18.77
CA GLY A 32 -12.82 -2.38 -18.22
C GLY A 32 -11.39 -2.47 -18.75
N LYS A 33 -11.15 -3.21 -19.85
CA LYS A 33 -9.84 -3.34 -20.51
C LYS A 33 -9.21 -1.98 -20.85
N THR A 34 -9.93 -1.12 -21.56
CA THR A 34 -9.47 0.24 -21.87
C THR A 34 -9.30 1.11 -20.63
N THR A 35 -10.12 0.92 -19.59
CA THR A 35 -9.96 1.62 -18.32
C THR A 35 -8.64 1.25 -17.64
N PHE A 36 -8.30 -0.03 -17.62
CA PHE A 36 -7.00 -0.51 -17.17
C PHE A 36 -5.85 0.13 -17.97
N ALA A 37 -5.92 0.06 -19.31
CA ALA A 37 -4.87 0.61 -20.18
C ALA A 37 -4.65 2.11 -19.94
N ARG A 38 -5.73 2.87 -19.76
CA ARG A 38 -5.68 4.30 -19.41
C ARG A 38 -4.96 4.57 -18.10
N HIS A 39 -5.27 3.82 -17.05
CA HIS A 39 -4.58 3.98 -15.77
C HIS A 39 -3.10 3.62 -15.88
N PHE A 40 -2.76 2.56 -16.61
CA PHE A 40 -1.39 2.15 -16.86
C PHE A 40 -0.61 3.25 -17.57
N ILE A 41 -1.09 3.73 -18.73
CA ILE A 41 -0.41 4.71 -19.57
C ILE A 41 -0.19 6.03 -18.82
N ARG A 42 -1.20 6.50 -18.08
CA ARG A 42 -1.07 7.71 -17.25
C ARG A 42 -0.02 7.54 -16.15
N SER A 43 -0.05 6.42 -15.45
CA SER A 43 0.94 6.12 -14.40
C SER A 43 2.36 6.03 -14.97
N TYR A 44 2.51 5.39 -16.14
CA TYR A 44 3.79 5.27 -16.83
C TYR A 44 4.34 6.65 -17.26
N ALA A 45 3.47 7.51 -17.79
CA ALA A 45 3.83 8.87 -18.15
C ALA A 45 4.32 9.67 -16.95
N THR A 46 3.61 9.62 -15.82
CA THR A 46 4.01 10.29 -14.58
C THR A 46 5.37 9.80 -14.10
N ARG A 47 5.62 8.48 -14.12
CA ARG A 47 6.94 7.89 -13.79
C ARG A 47 8.06 8.42 -14.69
N ARG A 48 7.76 8.73 -15.95
CA ARG A 48 8.72 9.29 -16.93
C ARG A 48 8.84 10.81 -16.87
N GLY A 49 8.20 11.47 -15.89
CA GLY A 49 8.21 12.93 -15.75
C GLY A 49 7.35 13.66 -16.79
N GLY A 50 6.37 12.98 -17.38
CA GLY A 50 5.48 13.52 -18.41
C GLY A 50 3.99 13.30 -18.12
N ALA A 51 3.15 13.63 -19.09
CA ALA A 51 1.71 13.42 -19.06
C ALA A 51 1.22 12.78 -20.37
N ALA A 52 0.33 11.78 -20.28
CA ALA A 52 -0.13 11.00 -21.42
C ALA A 52 -1.28 11.64 -22.24
N GLY A 53 -1.84 12.76 -21.78
CA GLY A 53 -3.05 13.34 -22.39
C GLY A 53 -4.27 12.42 -22.28
N GLU A 54 -5.13 12.43 -23.31
CA GLU A 54 -6.29 11.54 -23.41
C GLU A 54 -5.88 10.15 -23.89
N VAL A 55 -6.44 9.11 -23.27
CA VAL A 55 -6.24 7.70 -23.65
C VAL A 55 -7.61 7.10 -23.99
N PRO A 56 -8.10 7.31 -25.23
CA PRO A 56 -9.36 6.74 -25.69
C PRO A 56 -9.19 5.23 -26.03
N SER A 57 -10.29 4.55 -26.33
CA SER A 57 -10.21 3.16 -26.82
C SER A 57 -9.69 3.13 -28.25
N PRO A 58 -8.65 2.34 -28.57
CA PRO A 58 -8.14 2.22 -29.92
C PRO A 58 -8.98 1.29 -30.79
N THR A 59 -10.18 0.85 -30.37
CA THR A 59 -11.05 -0.06 -31.15
C THR A 59 -11.25 0.34 -32.63
N PHE A 60 -11.25 1.65 -32.93
CA PHE A 60 -11.34 2.15 -34.32
C PHE A 60 -9.99 2.45 -34.96
N THR A 61 -9.00 2.87 -34.18
CA THR A 61 -7.64 3.18 -34.67
C THR A 61 -6.73 1.96 -34.74
N LEU A 62 -7.17 0.84 -34.14
CA LEU A 62 -6.49 -0.43 -33.88
C LEU A 62 -5.26 -0.30 -32.97
N VAL A 63 -4.45 0.75 -33.15
CA VAL A 63 -3.23 1.05 -32.38
C VAL A 63 -3.22 2.52 -31.97
N GLN A 64 -2.73 2.81 -30.77
CA GLN A 64 -2.32 4.13 -30.31
C GLN A 64 -0.96 4.07 -29.62
N LEU A 65 -0.13 5.08 -29.91
CA LEU A 65 1.26 5.15 -29.45
C LEU A 65 1.42 6.29 -28.46
N TYR A 66 2.08 6.00 -27.34
CA TYR A 66 2.40 6.99 -26.31
C TYR A 66 3.91 6.97 -26.02
N SER A 67 4.59 8.05 -26.41
CA SER A 67 6.06 8.13 -26.35
C SER A 67 6.55 8.94 -25.14
N PHE A 68 7.51 8.39 -24.40
CA PHE A 68 8.02 8.96 -23.14
C PHE A 68 9.55 8.82 -23.05
N GLY A 69 10.28 9.86 -23.44
CA GLY A 69 11.74 9.97 -23.20
C GLY A 69 12.54 8.76 -23.70
N GLY A 70 12.14 8.19 -24.84
CA GLY A 70 12.76 7.03 -25.47
C GLY A 70 11.88 5.78 -25.50
N ASP A 71 10.90 5.63 -24.60
CA ASP A 71 10.03 4.44 -24.58
C ASP A 71 8.71 4.72 -25.27
N THR A 72 8.11 3.68 -25.85
CA THR A 72 6.79 3.75 -26.49
C THR A 72 5.87 2.70 -25.86
N VAL A 73 4.75 3.15 -25.31
CA VAL A 73 3.64 2.28 -24.94
C VAL A 73 2.72 2.13 -26.14
N TRP A 74 2.51 0.88 -26.57
CA TRP A 74 1.62 0.49 -27.67
C TRP A 74 0.30 0.02 -27.08
N HIS A 75 -0.77 0.79 -27.26
CA HIS A 75 -2.12 0.39 -26.89
C HIS A 75 -2.83 -0.15 -28.12
N ILE A 76 -3.03 -1.47 -28.15
CA ILE A 76 -3.52 -2.22 -29.29
C ILE A 76 -4.88 -2.83 -28.92
N ASP A 77 -5.89 -2.68 -29.78
CA ASP A 77 -7.19 -3.34 -29.62
C ASP A 77 -7.47 -4.20 -30.85
N LEU A 78 -7.44 -5.52 -30.64
CA LEU A 78 -7.58 -6.50 -31.71
C LEU A 78 -9.03 -6.91 -31.96
N TYR A 79 -10.02 -6.31 -31.29
CA TYR A 79 -11.43 -6.72 -31.39
C TYR A 79 -11.95 -6.88 -32.83
N ARG A 80 -11.45 -6.05 -33.74
CA ARG A 80 -11.85 -6.01 -35.17
C ARG A 80 -10.93 -6.76 -36.11
N ILE A 81 -9.82 -7.29 -35.61
CA ILE A 81 -8.88 -8.06 -36.41
C ILE A 81 -9.47 -9.45 -36.67
N VAL A 82 -9.51 -9.84 -37.94
CA VAL A 82 -10.08 -11.14 -38.35
C VAL A 82 -9.03 -12.10 -38.92
N SER A 83 -7.82 -11.63 -39.20
CA SER A 83 -6.72 -12.42 -39.75
C SER A 83 -5.36 -12.05 -39.16
N GLU A 84 -4.41 -12.98 -39.19
CA GLU A 84 -3.01 -12.71 -38.78
C GLU A 84 -2.32 -11.72 -39.73
N GLU A 85 -2.76 -11.64 -41.00
CA GLU A 85 -2.20 -10.71 -42.01
C GLU A 85 -2.40 -9.24 -41.61
N GLU A 86 -3.58 -8.89 -41.09
CA GLU A 86 -3.90 -7.55 -40.60
C GLU A 86 -3.03 -7.11 -39.40
N LEU A 87 -2.46 -8.06 -38.64
CA LEU A 87 -1.56 -7.73 -37.53
C LEU A 87 -0.24 -7.14 -38.03
N TRP A 88 0.26 -7.59 -39.18
CA TRP A 88 1.46 -7.03 -39.79
C TRP A 88 1.22 -5.59 -40.26
N GLU A 89 0.03 -5.30 -40.78
CA GLU A 89 -0.34 -3.96 -41.28
C GLU A 89 -0.40 -2.91 -40.16
N ILE A 90 -0.74 -3.32 -38.93
CA ILE A 90 -0.80 -2.42 -37.77
C ILE A 90 0.54 -2.28 -37.02
N GLY A 91 1.61 -2.88 -37.54
CA GLY A 91 2.94 -2.81 -36.93
C GLY A 91 3.10 -3.68 -35.68
N PHE A 92 2.35 -4.79 -35.58
CA PHE A 92 2.36 -5.66 -34.39
C PHE A 92 3.74 -6.23 -34.07
N GLU A 93 4.53 -6.61 -35.08
CA GLU A 93 5.90 -7.11 -34.87
C GLU A 93 6.84 -6.04 -34.28
N GLU A 94 6.75 -4.80 -34.78
CA GLU A 94 7.52 -3.66 -34.26
C GLU A 94 7.17 -3.38 -32.80
N ALA A 95 5.87 -3.44 -32.49
CA ALA A 95 5.37 -3.28 -31.12
C ALA A 95 6.03 -4.29 -30.17
N LEU A 96 6.03 -5.57 -30.55
CA LEU A 96 6.61 -6.66 -29.73
C LEU A 96 8.14 -6.58 -29.63
N ALA A 97 8.83 -6.10 -30.68
CA ALA A 97 10.29 -6.07 -30.73
C ALA A 97 10.93 -5.03 -29.79
N GLY A 98 10.24 -3.94 -29.47
CA GLY A 98 10.83 -2.85 -28.69
C GLY A 98 9.87 -2.00 -27.86
N GLY A 99 8.56 -2.21 -27.98
CA GLY A 99 7.53 -1.48 -27.27
C GLY A 99 7.18 -2.08 -25.90
N ILE A 100 6.38 -1.32 -25.13
CA ILE A 100 5.61 -1.84 -24.01
C ILE A 100 4.19 -2.06 -24.53
N CYS A 101 3.74 -3.31 -24.64
CA CYS A 101 2.49 -3.63 -25.31
C CYS A 101 1.34 -3.81 -24.32
N LEU A 102 0.24 -3.08 -24.54
CA LEU A 102 -1.07 -3.32 -23.92
C LEU A 102 -2.02 -3.81 -25.02
N ILE A 103 -2.36 -5.10 -25.00
CA ILE A 103 -3.11 -5.75 -26.08
C ILE A 103 -4.50 -6.14 -25.58
N GLU A 104 -5.54 -5.44 -26.02
CA GLU A 104 -6.94 -5.84 -25.81
C GLU A 104 -7.36 -6.90 -26.83
N TRP A 105 -8.16 -7.88 -26.39
CA TRP A 105 -8.60 -9.03 -27.19
C TRP A 105 -7.43 -9.87 -27.74
N PRO A 106 -6.49 -10.28 -26.87
CA PRO A 106 -5.25 -10.98 -27.25
C PRO A 106 -5.52 -12.27 -28.03
N GLU A 107 -6.65 -12.93 -27.81
CA GLU A 107 -7.05 -14.17 -28.51
C GLU A 107 -7.05 -14.04 -30.05
N ARG A 108 -7.16 -12.82 -30.58
CA ARG A 108 -7.12 -12.52 -32.01
C ARG A 108 -5.71 -12.57 -32.60
N ALA A 109 -4.68 -12.41 -31.79
CA ALA A 109 -3.29 -12.55 -32.22
C ALA A 109 -2.83 -14.02 -32.28
N GLY A 110 -3.57 -14.96 -31.71
CA GLY A 110 -3.29 -16.39 -31.80
C GLY A 110 -1.84 -16.73 -31.43
N ARG A 111 -1.12 -17.36 -32.37
CA ARG A 111 0.28 -17.80 -32.21
C ARG A 111 1.31 -16.65 -32.23
N LEU A 112 0.89 -15.44 -32.56
CA LEU A 112 1.78 -14.27 -32.63
C LEU A 112 1.90 -13.55 -31.28
N LEU A 113 1.07 -13.92 -30.28
CA LEU A 113 1.29 -13.47 -28.91
C LEU A 113 2.62 -14.02 -28.39
N PRO A 114 3.44 -13.21 -27.72
CA PRO A 114 4.67 -13.69 -27.13
C PRO A 114 4.38 -14.65 -25.96
N ASP A 115 5.21 -15.68 -25.82
CA ASP A 115 5.14 -16.60 -24.68
C ASP A 115 5.41 -15.86 -23.35
N ARG A 116 6.36 -14.92 -23.37
CA ARG A 116 6.70 -14.06 -22.23
C ARG A 116 5.76 -12.86 -22.18
N ARG A 117 4.74 -12.95 -21.34
CA ARG A 117 3.74 -11.88 -21.16
C ARG A 117 3.04 -11.98 -19.81
N ILE A 118 2.15 -11.02 -19.58
CA ILE A 118 1.23 -10.99 -18.45
C ILE A 118 -0.18 -11.07 -19.01
N ASP A 119 -0.93 -12.10 -18.65
CA ASP A 119 -2.34 -12.23 -19.04
C ASP A 119 -3.23 -11.69 -17.92
N ILE A 120 -4.12 -10.75 -18.24
CA ILE A 120 -5.12 -10.19 -17.33
C ILE A 120 -6.51 -10.44 -17.92
N GLY A 121 -7.35 -11.16 -17.20
CA GLY A 121 -8.75 -11.39 -17.53
C GLY A 121 -9.67 -10.55 -16.65
N LEU A 122 -10.63 -9.88 -17.28
CA LEU A 122 -11.64 -9.05 -16.61
C LEU A 122 -13.03 -9.58 -16.96
N ASP A 123 -13.80 -9.98 -15.96
CA ASP A 123 -15.18 -10.46 -16.15
C ASP A 123 -16.18 -9.65 -15.34
N HIS A 124 -17.42 -9.63 -15.83
CA HIS A 124 -18.55 -9.04 -15.11
C HIS A 124 -18.87 -9.85 -13.86
N THR A 125 -19.42 -9.16 -12.85
CA THR A 125 -19.99 -9.82 -11.66
C THR A 125 -21.49 -9.49 -11.58
N GLY A 126 -22.18 -10.04 -10.56
CA GLY A 126 -23.57 -9.64 -10.27
C GLY A 126 -23.71 -8.17 -9.83
N ASP A 127 -22.61 -7.53 -9.42
CA ASP A 127 -22.57 -6.10 -9.10
C ASP A 127 -21.91 -5.32 -10.27
N PRO A 128 -22.60 -4.33 -10.88
CA PRO A 128 -22.04 -3.54 -11.98
C PRO A 128 -20.82 -2.70 -11.60
N LYS A 129 -20.57 -2.45 -10.31
CA LYS A 129 -19.39 -1.73 -9.81
C LYS A 129 -18.17 -2.63 -9.64
N LEU A 130 -18.35 -3.95 -9.73
CA LEU A 130 -17.29 -4.92 -9.48
C LEU A 130 -16.96 -5.71 -10.74
N ARG A 131 -15.68 -6.08 -10.86
CA ARG A 131 -15.13 -7.00 -11.87
C ARG A 131 -14.47 -8.18 -11.18
N ARG A 132 -14.59 -9.35 -11.80
CA ARG A 132 -13.77 -10.52 -11.48
C ARG A 132 -12.46 -10.39 -12.26
N LEU A 133 -11.33 -10.54 -11.57
CA LEU A 133 -10.00 -10.44 -12.16
C LEU A 133 -9.34 -11.82 -12.13
N SER A 134 -8.68 -12.19 -13.21
CA SER A 134 -7.67 -13.26 -13.26
C SER A 134 -6.35 -12.68 -13.76
N VAL A 135 -5.23 -13.09 -13.18
CA VAL A 135 -3.90 -12.68 -13.66
C VAL A 135 -3.00 -13.91 -13.74
N GLU A 136 -2.27 -14.05 -14.84
CA GLU A 136 -1.26 -15.09 -15.05
C GLU A 136 0.06 -14.43 -15.49
N ASP A 137 1.12 -14.61 -14.72
CA ASP A 137 2.46 -14.14 -15.08
C ASP A 137 3.20 -15.24 -15.86
N ARG A 138 3.46 -14.99 -17.14
CA ARG A 138 4.22 -15.85 -18.04
C ARG A 138 5.61 -15.29 -18.34
N THR A 139 6.10 -14.32 -17.58
CA THR A 139 7.42 -13.69 -17.81
C THR A 139 8.61 -14.52 -17.34
N GLY A 140 8.36 -15.62 -16.62
CA GLY A 140 9.38 -16.56 -16.12
C GLY A 140 10.05 -17.38 -17.24
N ASP A 141 11.36 -17.58 -17.13
CA ASP A 141 12.20 -18.24 -18.13
C ASP A 141 12.13 -19.79 -18.09
N GLY A 142 10.94 -20.38 -18.08
CA GLY A 142 10.77 -21.83 -18.23
C GLY A 142 11.44 -22.74 -17.18
N GLY A 143 12.06 -22.17 -16.12
CA GLY A 143 12.73 -22.90 -15.05
C GLY A 143 13.27 -21.99 -13.94
N GLU A 144 12.79 -22.19 -12.71
CA GLU A 144 13.40 -21.87 -11.40
C GLU A 144 13.65 -20.39 -10.97
N GLY A 145 13.08 -19.37 -11.62
CA GLY A 145 13.07 -17.99 -11.09
C GLY A 145 11.67 -17.39 -10.95
N PRO A 146 11.34 -16.61 -9.90
CA PRO A 146 10.07 -15.90 -9.84
C PRO A 146 9.97 -14.93 -11.02
N GLY A 147 8.88 -14.99 -11.77
CA GLY A 147 8.57 -14.03 -12.84
C GLY A 147 8.62 -12.61 -12.30
N ARG A 148 8.81 -11.61 -13.19
CA ARG A 148 8.96 -10.20 -12.79
C ARG A 148 7.77 -9.67 -11.99
N LEU A 149 6.59 -10.31 -12.08
CA LEU A 149 5.41 -9.94 -11.33
C LEU A 149 5.16 -10.77 -10.07
N ALA A 150 5.99 -11.73 -9.68
CA ALA A 150 5.72 -12.50 -8.45
C ALA A 150 5.41 -11.60 -7.23
N PRO A 151 6.15 -10.49 -6.98
CA PRO A 151 5.82 -9.57 -5.88
C PRO A 151 4.53 -8.75 -6.10
N VAL A 152 4.13 -8.52 -7.35
CA VAL A 152 2.91 -7.80 -7.74
C VAL A 152 1.69 -8.71 -7.63
N LEU A 153 1.82 -9.97 -8.04
CA LEU A 153 0.82 -11.02 -7.87
C LEU A 153 0.59 -11.36 -6.40
N ASP A 154 1.64 -11.39 -5.58
CA ASP A 154 1.50 -11.52 -4.12
C ASP A 154 0.65 -10.38 -3.57
N ARG A 155 0.93 -9.14 -3.97
CA ARG A 155 0.15 -7.95 -3.58
C ARG A 155 -1.29 -7.94 -4.11
N LEU A 156 -1.58 -8.62 -5.22
CA LEU A 156 -2.92 -8.73 -5.80
C LEU A 156 -3.73 -9.90 -5.26
N ALA A 157 -3.08 -11.02 -4.91
CA ALA A 157 -3.69 -12.11 -4.18
C ALA A 157 -4.21 -11.61 -2.81
N GLU A 158 -3.53 -10.63 -2.21
CA GLU A 158 -4.00 -9.90 -1.02
C GLU A 158 -5.24 -9.02 -1.28
N ILE A 159 -5.37 -8.43 -2.47
CA ILE A 159 -6.53 -7.60 -2.86
C ILE A 159 -7.74 -8.47 -3.26
N GLY A 160 -7.53 -9.57 -3.98
CA GLY A 160 -8.58 -10.49 -4.45
C GLY A 160 -9.17 -11.38 -3.36
N SER A 161 -8.35 -11.85 -2.42
CA SER A 161 -8.82 -12.51 -1.18
C SER A 161 -9.58 -11.53 -0.27
N GLY A 162 -9.33 -10.22 -0.42
CA GLY A 162 -9.91 -9.14 0.35
C GLY A 162 -11.43 -9.00 0.24
N ALA A 163 -12.13 -9.43 -0.81
CA ALA A 163 -13.59 -9.26 -0.90
C ALA A 163 -14.36 -10.31 -0.07
N ALA A 164 -14.00 -11.59 -0.21
CA ALA A 164 -14.57 -12.67 0.62
C ALA A 164 -14.03 -12.62 2.06
N ALA A 165 -12.76 -12.23 2.24
CA ALA A 165 -12.19 -11.95 3.55
C ALA A 165 -12.75 -10.68 4.17
N ALA A 166 -13.06 -9.61 3.42
CA ALA A 166 -13.76 -8.43 3.95
C ALA A 166 -15.17 -8.82 4.39
N ASP A 167 -15.92 -9.59 3.61
CA ASP A 167 -17.22 -10.10 4.05
C ASP A 167 -17.11 -10.93 5.35
N GLY A 168 -16.07 -11.76 5.48
CA GLY A 168 -15.76 -12.49 6.70
C GLY A 168 -15.34 -11.58 7.87
N ARG A 169 -14.51 -10.58 7.59
CA ARG A 169 -13.97 -9.64 8.57
C ARG A 169 -15.05 -8.69 9.06
N ASP A 170 -15.94 -8.23 8.18
CA ASP A 170 -17.13 -7.44 8.49
C ASP A 170 -18.08 -8.19 9.41
N ARG A 171 -18.31 -9.48 9.14
CA ARG A 171 -19.06 -10.35 10.05
C ARG A 171 -18.36 -10.47 11.40
N ALA A 172 -17.04 -10.66 11.40
CA ALA A 172 -16.26 -10.77 12.64
C ALA A 172 -16.26 -9.46 13.46
N ARG A 173 -16.17 -8.29 12.81
CA ARG A 173 -16.31 -6.97 13.45
C ARG A 173 -17.67 -6.81 14.11
N ARG A 174 -18.75 -7.15 13.41
CA ARG A 174 -20.11 -7.10 13.97
C ARG A 174 -20.31 -8.10 15.11
N ALA A 175 -19.77 -9.31 14.98
CA ALA A 175 -19.83 -10.33 16.03
C ALA A 175 -19.09 -9.90 17.30
N PHE A 176 -17.90 -9.30 17.15
CA PHE A 176 -17.15 -8.70 18.26
C PHE A 176 -17.97 -7.59 18.93
N LEU A 177 -18.47 -6.61 18.15
CA LEU A 177 -19.26 -5.50 18.70
C LEU A 177 -20.54 -5.96 19.40
N ALA A 178 -21.18 -7.03 18.94
CA ALA A 178 -22.38 -7.59 19.56
C ALA A 178 -22.19 -7.97 21.05
N GLY A 179 -20.95 -8.26 21.45
CA GLY A 179 -20.57 -8.54 22.85
C GLY A 179 -20.17 -7.31 23.66
N THR A 180 -20.29 -6.10 23.11
CA THR A 180 -19.84 -4.84 23.74
C THR A 180 -21.00 -3.86 23.94
N GLU A 181 -20.74 -2.75 24.64
CA GLU A 181 -21.71 -1.65 24.80
C GLU A 181 -22.00 -0.89 23.48
N TRP A 182 -21.20 -1.11 22.43
CA TRP A 182 -21.38 -0.52 21.10
C TRP A 182 -22.07 -1.46 20.10
N ARG A 183 -22.76 -2.51 20.57
CA ARG A 183 -23.45 -3.50 19.71
C ARG A 183 -24.42 -2.89 18.70
N ASP A 184 -25.05 -1.77 19.05
CA ASP A 184 -26.05 -1.07 18.24
C ASP A 184 -25.45 0.15 17.51
N ALA A 185 -24.13 0.39 17.65
CA ALA A 185 -23.46 1.53 17.04
C ALA A 185 -23.33 1.36 15.53
N ARG A 186 -23.50 2.47 14.80
CA ARG A 186 -23.21 2.54 13.38
C ARG A 186 -21.69 2.60 13.18
N ILE A 187 -21.19 1.75 12.28
CA ILE A 187 -19.77 1.63 11.96
C ILE A 187 -19.45 2.50 10.74
N GLU A 188 -18.61 3.52 10.91
CA GLU A 188 -18.19 4.44 9.86
C GLU A 188 -16.69 4.29 9.61
N ALA A 189 -16.29 3.90 8.41
CA ALA A 189 -14.87 3.73 8.08
C ALA A 189 -14.16 5.09 8.06
N LEU A 190 -13.02 5.17 8.73
CA LEU A 190 -12.11 6.30 8.61
C LEU A 190 -11.14 6.07 7.43
N SER A 191 -10.64 7.15 6.84
CA SER A 191 -9.57 7.08 5.84
C SER A 191 -8.35 6.41 6.46
N GLY A 192 -7.88 5.33 5.82
CA GLY A 192 -6.80 4.50 6.34
C GLY A 192 -5.47 5.24 6.44
N ASP A 193 -4.61 4.77 7.36
CA ASP A 193 -3.21 5.15 7.45
C ASP A 193 -2.34 4.21 6.58
N ALA A 194 -1.01 4.39 6.61
CA ALA A 194 -0.07 3.55 5.86
C ALA A 194 0.12 2.13 6.47
N SER A 195 -0.73 1.69 7.40
CA SER A 195 -0.64 0.39 8.06
C SER A 195 -1.70 -0.60 7.57
N PHE A 196 -1.63 -1.85 8.04
CA PHE A 196 -2.65 -2.85 7.77
C PHE A 196 -3.84 -2.74 8.73
N ARG A 197 -3.72 -1.95 9.80
CA ARG A 197 -4.82 -1.68 10.73
C ARG A 197 -5.82 -0.72 10.11
N ARG A 198 -7.10 -0.91 10.46
CA ARG A 198 -8.20 -0.06 10.00
C ARG A 198 -8.97 0.46 11.20
N TYR A 199 -9.40 1.71 11.11
CA TYR A 199 -10.20 2.35 12.14
C TYR A 199 -11.60 2.63 11.62
N PHE A 200 -12.58 2.39 12.48
CA PHE A 200 -13.98 2.70 12.22
C PHE A 200 -14.54 3.48 13.40
N ARG A 201 -15.11 4.65 13.14
CA ARG A 201 -15.83 5.42 14.14
C ARG A 201 -17.16 4.74 14.48
N LEU A 202 -17.47 4.65 15.77
CA LEU A 202 -18.70 4.05 16.28
C LEU A 202 -19.69 5.14 16.69
N ALA A 203 -20.72 5.37 15.89
CA ALA A 203 -21.74 6.38 16.16
C ALA A 203 -22.96 5.77 16.90
N GLY A 204 -23.38 6.40 18.01
CA GLY A 204 -24.57 6.00 18.77
C GLY A 204 -24.32 5.03 19.94
N GLY A 205 -23.07 4.87 20.39
CA GLY A 205 -22.73 4.13 21.60
C GLY A 205 -22.77 4.98 22.89
N PRO A 206 -22.36 4.43 24.05
CA PRO A 206 -22.38 5.13 25.35
C PRO A 206 -21.41 6.32 25.41
N SER A 207 -20.32 6.26 24.65
CA SER A 207 -19.33 7.33 24.51
C SER A 207 -18.68 7.26 23.12
N PRO A 208 -18.00 8.34 22.67
CA PRO A 208 -17.20 8.31 21.45
C PRO A 208 -16.15 7.19 21.49
N ALA A 209 -16.08 6.38 20.44
CA ALA A 209 -15.13 5.28 20.35
C ALA A 209 -14.79 4.93 18.90
N LEU A 210 -13.62 4.35 18.71
CA LEU A 210 -13.17 3.74 17.47
C LEU A 210 -13.12 2.22 17.64
N LEU A 211 -13.60 1.48 16.65
CA LEU A 211 -13.24 0.09 16.43
C LEU A 211 -11.92 0.05 15.66
N MET A 212 -10.89 -0.50 16.30
CA MET A 212 -9.64 -0.86 15.64
C MET A 212 -9.75 -2.31 15.14
N ASP A 213 -9.50 -2.50 13.84
CA ASP A 213 -9.33 -3.79 13.20
C ASP A 213 -7.87 -3.97 12.80
N ALA A 214 -7.14 -4.79 13.55
CA ALA A 214 -5.73 -5.07 13.37
C ALA A 214 -5.55 -6.58 13.10
N PRO A 215 -5.56 -7.01 11.83
CA PRO A 215 -5.48 -8.43 11.47
C PRO A 215 -4.27 -9.13 12.11
N PRO A 216 -4.46 -10.19 12.94
CA PRO A 216 -3.38 -10.80 13.74
C PRO A 216 -2.20 -11.36 12.93
N THR A 217 -2.42 -11.68 11.66
CA THR A 217 -1.37 -12.14 10.74
C THR A 217 -0.40 -11.05 10.31
N ARG A 218 -0.76 -9.77 10.49
CA ARG A 218 0.02 -8.60 10.07
C ARG A 218 0.32 -7.62 11.19
N GLU A 219 -0.53 -7.58 12.22
CA GLU A 219 -0.51 -6.57 13.26
C GLU A 219 -0.48 -7.21 14.65
N ASN A 220 0.18 -6.54 15.61
CA ASN A 220 0.27 -6.98 17.00
C ASN A 220 -0.62 -6.12 17.90
N ALA A 221 -1.93 -6.41 17.92
CA ALA A 221 -2.89 -5.69 18.77
C ALA A 221 -2.55 -5.80 20.27
N ALA A 222 -1.88 -6.89 20.71
CA ALA A 222 -1.48 -7.04 22.10
C ALA A 222 -0.39 -6.04 22.52
N ALA A 223 0.54 -5.70 21.62
CA ALA A 223 1.54 -4.67 21.87
C ALA A 223 0.89 -3.28 22.02
N PHE A 224 -0.08 -2.96 21.16
CA PHE A 224 -0.86 -1.72 21.26
C PHE A 224 -1.55 -1.60 22.63
N VAL A 225 -2.29 -2.64 23.05
CA VAL A 225 -2.97 -2.64 24.34
C VAL A 225 -2.01 -2.49 25.51
N ARG A 226 -0.85 -3.17 25.47
CA ARG A 226 0.16 -3.04 26.54
C ARG A 226 0.66 -1.61 26.67
N VAL A 227 1.06 -0.98 25.56
CA VAL A 227 1.60 0.39 25.57
C VAL A 227 0.52 1.41 25.92
N ALA A 228 -0.70 1.29 25.38
CA ALA A 228 -1.80 2.20 25.68
C ALA A 228 -2.16 2.17 27.18
N ARG A 229 -2.35 0.97 27.76
CA ARG A 229 -2.63 0.82 29.20
C ARG A 229 -1.47 1.31 30.06
N HIS A 230 -0.23 1.06 29.64
CA HIS A 230 0.94 1.59 30.33
C HIS A 230 0.91 3.11 30.40
N LEU A 231 0.78 3.79 29.26
CA LEU A 231 0.69 5.25 29.19
C LEU A 231 -0.47 5.81 30.03
N CYS A 232 -1.66 5.21 29.96
CA CYS A 232 -2.79 5.60 30.81
C CYS A 232 -2.49 5.45 32.31
N ASN A 233 -1.84 4.34 32.71
CA ASN A 233 -1.47 4.10 34.11
C ASN A 233 -0.45 5.11 34.64
N LEU A 234 0.42 5.63 33.77
CA LEU A 234 1.35 6.71 34.09
C LEU A 234 0.68 8.10 34.09
N GLY A 235 -0.61 8.18 33.74
CA GLY A 235 -1.39 9.43 33.70
C GLY A 235 -1.39 10.17 32.36
N PHE A 236 -0.90 9.56 31.28
CA PHE A 236 -0.93 10.14 29.93
C PHE A 236 -2.21 9.79 29.18
N SER A 237 -2.59 10.66 28.24
CA SER A 237 -3.76 10.50 27.37
C SER A 237 -3.47 9.62 26.16
N ALA A 238 -3.18 8.34 26.39
CA ALA A 238 -3.30 7.31 25.35
C ALA A 238 -4.75 6.82 25.25
N PRO A 239 -5.20 6.23 24.11
CA PRO A 239 -6.59 5.80 23.97
C PRO A 239 -6.96 4.75 25.02
N ALA A 240 -8.01 5.00 25.80
CA ALA A 240 -8.54 3.99 26.72
C ALA A 240 -9.02 2.75 25.94
N ILE A 241 -8.78 1.56 26.49
CA ILE A 241 -9.22 0.28 25.89
C ILE A 241 -10.54 -0.15 26.55
N HIS A 242 -11.66 0.00 25.83
CA HIS A 242 -13.00 -0.35 26.32
C HIS A 242 -13.35 -1.83 26.15
N ALA A 243 -12.93 -2.44 25.03
CA ALA A 243 -13.13 -3.87 24.77
C ALA A 243 -11.99 -4.42 23.90
N GLU A 244 -11.70 -5.72 24.03
CA GLU A 244 -10.64 -6.38 23.28
C GLU A 244 -10.96 -7.83 22.92
N ASP A 245 -10.69 -8.19 21.66
CA ASP A 245 -10.53 -9.57 21.20
C ASP A 245 -9.16 -9.67 20.53
N ARG A 246 -8.15 -10.04 21.33
CA ARG A 246 -6.76 -10.12 20.86
C ARG A 246 -6.52 -11.26 19.88
N ALA A 247 -7.33 -12.33 19.95
CA ALA A 247 -7.19 -13.48 19.08
C ALA A 247 -7.62 -13.13 17.65
N GLN A 248 -8.66 -12.31 17.52
CA GLN A 248 -9.12 -11.79 16.23
C GLN A 248 -8.53 -10.43 15.87
N GLY A 249 -7.88 -9.73 16.81
CA GLY A 249 -7.26 -8.43 16.57
C GLY A 249 -8.27 -7.27 16.50
N PHE A 250 -9.33 -7.32 17.30
CA PHE A 250 -10.30 -6.23 17.39
C PHE A 250 -10.22 -5.53 18.74
N LEU A 251 -10.25 -4.19 18.73
CA LEU A 251 -10.34 -3.38 19.95
C LEU A 251 -11.45 -2.33 19.79
N VAL A 252 -12.17 -2.04 20.87
CA VAL A 252 -12.90 -0.78 21.00
C VAL A 252 -12.05 0.16 21.86
N ILE A 253 -11.66 1.29 21.29
CA ILE A 253 -10.78 2.28 21.91
C ILE A 253 -11.46 3.64 21.96
N GLU A 254 -11.01 4.50 22.87
CA GLU A 254 -11.44 5.89 22.95
C GLU A 254 -11.20 6.64 21.63
N ASP A 255 -12.12 7.55 21.29
CA ASP A 255 -12.02 8.42 20.12
C ASP A 255 -11.68 9.85 20.56
N PHE A 256 -10.43 10.28 20.32
CA PHE A 256 -9.99 11.67 20.56
C PHE A 256 -10.56 12.69 19.57
N GLY A 257 -11.37 12.24 18.61
CA GLY A 257 -11.97 13.06 17.60
C GLY A 257 -11.02 13.33 16.44
N ASP A 258 -11.03 14.57 15.97
CA ASP A 258 -10.48 14.94 14.67
C ASP A 258 -9.43 16.06 14.76
N ALA A 259 -9.16 16.55 15.97
CA ALA A 259 -8.41 17.78 16.21
C ALA A 259 -6.88 17.58 16.23
N THR A 260 -6.30 16.89 15.24
CA THR A 260 -4.84 16.68 15.22
C THR A 260 -4.07 18.01 15.29
N PHE A 261 -2.85 18.03 15.81
CA PHE A 261 -2.00 19.22 15.83
C PHE A 261 -1.84 19.80 14.43
N THR A 262 -1.68 18.97 13.39
CA THR A 262 -1.69 19.42 11.99
C THR A 262 -2.94 20.22 11.62
N ARG A 263 -4.14 19.75 11.99
CA ARG A 263 -5.39 20.49 11.72
C ARG A 263 -5.47 21.77 12.55
N ARG A 264 -5.09 21.72 13.82
CA ARG A 264 -5.09 22.89 14.71
C ARG A 264 -4.14 23.98 14.21
N LEU A 265 -2.96 23.61 13.73
CA LEU A 265 -2.00 24.53 13.11
C LEU A 265 -2.58 25.15 11.83
N ALA A 266 -3.23 24.35 10.98
CA ALA A 266 -3.89 24.86 9.77
C ALA A 266 -5.05 25.83 10.09
N GLU A 267 -5.71 25.66 11.24
CA GLU A 267 -6.75 26.55 11.77
C GLU A 267 -6.19 27.81 12.47
N GLY A 268 -4.86 27.96 12.54
CA GLY A 268 -4.21 29.13 13.14
C GLY A 268 -3.98 29.04 14.65
N ALA A 269 -3.95 27.83 15.22
CA ALA A 269 -3.48 27.64 16.60
C ALA A 269 -2.01 28.08 16.76
N ASP A 270 -1.64 28.46 17.99
CA ASP A 270 -0.27 28.84 18.31
C ASP A 270 0.66 27.62 18.23
N GLU A 271 1.48 27.57 17.18
CA GLU A 271 2.46 26.52 16.94
C GLU A 271 3.42 26.33 18.12
N ARG A 272 3.93 27.43 18.66
CA ARG A 272 4.89 27.36 19.77
C ARG A 272 4.24 26.75 21.00
N ALA A 273 3.00 27.13 21.30
CA ALA A 273 2.27 26.58 22.44
C ALA A 273 2.03 25.06 22.29
N LEU A 274 1.66 24.60 21.10
CA LEU A 274 1.45 23.18 20.82
C LEU A 274 2.76 22.37 20.95
N TYR A 275 3.86 22.84 20.35
CA TYR A 275 5.15 22.15 20.47
C TYR A 275 5.72 22.18 21.89
N ILE A 276 5.47 23.24 22.67
CA ILE A 276 5.79 23.25 24.11
C ILE A 276 4.99 22.15 24.83
N LEU A 277 3.68 22.04 24.59
CA LEU A 277 2.85 21.01 25.21
C LEU A 277 3.33 19.59 24.88
N ALA A 278 3.65 19.32 23.60
CA ALA A 278 4.20 18.03 23.17
C ALA A 278 5.57 17.75 23.82
N THR A 279 6.43 18.76 23.90
CA THR A 279 7.75 18.63 24.53
C THR A 279 7.64 18.40 26.04
N ASP A 280 6.78 19.13 26.73
CA ASP A 280 6.51 18.97 28.16
C ASP A 280 5.95 17.58 28.46
N THR A 281 5.13 17.02 27.55
CA THR A 281 4.64 15.64 27.63
C THR A 281 5.79 14.63 27.58
N LEU A 282 6.74 14.78 26.65
CA LEU A 282 7.93 13.93 26.58
C LEU A 282 8.83 14.08 27.81
N ILE A 283 9.02 15.32 28.30
CA ILE A 283 9.78 15.58 29.53
C ILE A 283 9.13 14.86 30.72
N ALA A 284 7.81 14.95 30.86
CA ALA A 284 7.08 14.26 31.91
C ALA A 284 7.22 12.74 31.79
N LEU A 285 7.10 12.18 30.57
CA LEU A 285 7.27 10.75 30.31
C LEU A 285 8.68 10.30 30.69
N HIS A 286 9.72 11.00 30.22
CA HIS A 286 11.11 10.64 30.47
C HIS A 286 11.54 10.79 31.94
N ARG A 287 10.80 11.57 32.73
CA ARG A 287 11.03 11.71 34.17
C ARG A 287 10.26 10.68 35.01
N HIS A 288 9.28 9.99 34.42
CA HIS A 288 8.49 9.03 35.16
C HIS A 288 9.33 7.79 35.48
N PRO A 289 9.45 7.36 36.76
CA PRO A 289 10.31 6.23 37.14
C PRO A 289 9.93 4.92 36.44
N ASP A 290 8.63 4.72 36.21
CA ASP A 290 8.10 3.54 35.54
C ASP A 290 7.98 3.68 34.01
N ALA A 291 8.53 4.73 33.39
CA ALA A 291 8.37 4.95 31.95
C ALA A 291 8.84 3.73 31.13
N ALA A 292 10.00 3.19 31.47
CA ALA A 292 10.58 2.02 30.81
C ALA A 292 10.03 0.67 31.34
N SER A 293 9.11 0.67 32.30
CA SER A 293 8.57 -0.54 32.95
C SER A 293 7.45 -1.20 32.12
N VAL A 294 7.67 -1.36 30.82
CA VAL A 294 6.71 -1.99 29.89
C VAL A 294 7.40 -3.04 29.03
N ASP A 295 6.74 -4.19 28.87
CA ASP A 295 7.26 -5.30 28.08
C ASP A 295 7.13 -5.03 26.56
N VAL A 296 8.19 -4.44 26.01
CA VAL A 296 8.39 -4.13 24.60
C VAL A 296 9.83 -4.46 24.18
N LEU A 297 10.05 -4.59 22.87
CA LEU A 297 11.40 -4.80 22.35
C LEU A 297 12.31 -3.61 22.71
N PRO A 298 13.57 -3.85 23.09
CA PRO A 298 14.52 -2.79 23.35
C PRO A 298 14.75 -1.96 22.09
N TYR A 299 14.99 -0.66 22.29
CA TYR A 299 15.38 0.27 21.24
C TYR A 299 16.85 0.64 21.42
N ASP A 300 17.69 -0.38 21.25
CA ASP A 300 19.14 -0.39 21.47
C ASP A 300 19.92 -0.14 20.15
N GLY A 301 21.26 -0.21 20.20
CA GLY A 301 22.10 -0.05 19.02
C GLY A 301 21.72 -0.95 17.84
N ASP A 302 21.25 -2.18 18.08
CA ASP A 302 20.78 -3.07 17.02
C ASP A 302 19.49 -2.56 16.37
N ALA A 303 18.55 -2.03 17.16
CA ALA A 303 17.36 -1.36 16.64
C ALA A 303 17.72 -0.10 15.84
N LEU A 304 18.59 0.75 16.38
CA LEU A 304 19.06 1.96 15.70
C LEU A 304 19.79 1.65 14.39
N GLN A 305 20.53 0.53 14.32
CA GLN A 305 21.19 0.08 13.09
C GLN A 305 20.20 -0.36 12.03
N ARG A 306 19.14 -1.07 12.39
CA ARG A 306 18.09 -1.43 11.42
C ARG A 306 17.42 -0.20 10.82
N GLU A 307 17.18 0.84 11.62
CA GLU A 307 16.59 2.10 11.14
C GLU A 307 17.57 2.87 10.22
N ALA A 308 18.85 2.93 10.59
CA ALA A 308 19.89 3.55 9.76
C ALA A 308 20.08 2.83 8.41
N ASP A 309 20.01 1.49 8.43
CA ASP A 309 20.23 0.65 7.24
C ASP A 309 19.19 0.92 6.13
N LEU A 310 18.02 1.48 6.43
CA LEU A 310 17.03 1.88 5.43
C LEU A 310 17.62 2.79 4.34
N LEU A 311 18.61 3.63 4.68
CA LEU A 311 19.28 4.48 3.70
C LEU A 311 20.02 3.63 2.65
N ILE A 312 20.82 2.67 3.09
CA ILE A 312 21.69 1.87 2.22
C ILE A 312 20.95 0.70 1.57
N ASP A 313 19.89 0.20 2.18
CA ASP A 313 19.14 -0.96 1.70
C ASP A 313 17.98 -0.55 0.78
N TRP A 314 17.39 0.64 0.98
CA TRP A 314 16.22 1.10 0.21
C TRP A 314 16.46 2.39 -0.58
N PHE A 315 16.89 3.45 0.09
CA PHE A 315 16.95 4.78 -0.54
C PHE A 315 18.06 4.87 -1.59
N LEU A 316 19.29 4.50 -1.26
CA LEU A 316 20.42 4.58 -2.17
C LEU A 316 20.22 3.71 -3.42
N PRO A 317 19.77 2.44 -3.32
CA PRO A 317 19.49 1.64 -4.51
C PRO A 317 18.43 2.24 -5.42
N ALA A 318 17.38 2.84 -4.84
CA ALA A 318 16.30 3.47 -5.60
C ALA A 318 16.80 4.71 -6.39
N VAL A 319 17.69 5.51 -5.80
CA VAL A 319 18.21 6.73 -6.43
C VAL A 319 19.36 6.42 -7.40
N ALA A 320 20.24 5.50 -7.04
CA ALA A 320 21.41 5.14 -7.85
C ALA A 320 21.09 4.16 -8.99
N GLY A 321 19.94 3.47 -8.93
CA GLY A 321 19.55 2.44 -9.90
C GLY A 321 20.39 1.16 -9.83
N ALA A 322 21.16 0.98 -8.77
CA ALA A 322 22.00 -0.20 -8.54
C ALA A 322 22.15 -0.46 -7.02
N PRO A 323 22.37 -1.71 -6.58
CA PRO A 323 22.56 -2.03 -5.17
C PRO A 323 23.75 -1.28 -4.55
N THR A 324 23.64 -0.91 -3.28
CA THR A 324 24.76 -0.34 -2.52
C THR A 324 25.90 -1.35 -2.44
N SER A 325 27.13 -0.90 -2.73
CA SER A 325 28.29 -1.81 -2.71
C SER A 325 28.54 -2.35 -1.29
N PRO A 326 28.98 -3.61 -1.14
CA PRO A 326 29.25 -4.18 0.18
C PRO A 326 30.26 -3.37 1.00
N ALA A 327 31.26 -2.78 0.34
CA ALA A 327 32.26 -1.94 1.00
C ALA A 327 31.65 -0.65 1.56
N ALA A 328 30.85 0.06 0.76
CA ALA A 328 30.19 1.30 1.21
C ALA A 328 29.15 1.03 2.32
N ALA A 329 28.39 -0.06 2.19
CA ALA A 329 27.46 -0.48 3.24
C ALA A 329 28.19 -0.82 4.56
N ALA A 330 29.33 -1.49 4.49
CA ALA A 330 30.14 -1.79 5.68
C ALA A 330 30.72 -0.54 6.33
N GLU A 331 31.22 0.42 5.54
CA GLU A 331 31.73 1.71 6.03
C GLU A 331 30.63 2.53 6.72
N TYR A 332 29.44 2.60 6.10
CA TYR A 332 28.27 3.28 6.67
C TYR A 332 27.85 2.69 8.01
N ARG A 333 27.74 1.35 8.09
CA ARG A 333 27.39 0.64 9.34
C ARG A 333 28.45 0.84 10.42
N ALA A 334 29.73 0.86 10.06
CA ALA A 334 30.81 1.11 11.01
C ALA A 334 30.72 2.52 11.60
N ALA A 335 30.49 3.53 10.76
CA ALA A 335 30.34 4.92 11.21
C ALA A 335 29.19 5.09 12.22
N TRP A 336 28.05 4.43 12.01
CA TRP A 336 26.94 4.47 12.95
C TRP A 336 27.20 3.69 14.24
N ARG A 337 27.84 2.53 14.14
CA ARG A 337 28.17 1.71 15.31
C ARG A 337 29.03 2.47 16.33
N ASP A 338 29.91 3.34 15.86
CA ASP A 338 30.74 4.19 16.72
C ASP A 338 29.93 5.27 17.46
N LEU A 339 28.71 5.58 17.02
CA LEU A 339 27.85 6.62 17.61
C LEU A 339 26.82 6.08 18.61
N TYR A 340 26.42 4.80 18.52
CA TYR A 340 25.41 4.24 19.42
C TYR A 340 25.72 4.34 20.92
N PRO A 341 26.98 4.21 21.38
CA PRO A 341 27.30 4.42 22.79
C PRO A 341 26.92 5.82 23.32
N LEU A 342 26.86 6.84 22.45
CA LEU A 342 26.41 8.19 22.84
C LEU A 342 24.91 8.22 23.12
N ALA A 343 24.11 7.49 22.35
CA ALA A 343 22.68 7.37 22.56
C ALA A 343 22.38 6.50 23.80
N GLU A 344 23.10 5.40 23.96
CA GLU A 344 22.94 4.46 25.08
C GLU A 344 23.43 5.01 26.43
N ALA A 345 24.19 6.11 26.43
CA ALA A 345 24.57 6.83 27.64
C ALA A 345 23.40 7.54 28.33
N ALA A 346 22.29 7.77 27.61
CA ALA A 346 21.08 8.37 28.19
C ALA A 346 20.33 7.35 29.06
N PRO A 347 19.66 7.78 30.15
CA PRO A 347 18.81 6.89 30.93
C PRO A 347 17.72 6.25 30.06
N PRO A 348 17.43 4.95 30.23
CA PRO A 348 16.41 4.27 29.46
C PRO A 348 15.02 4.86 29.75
N THR A 349 14.26 5.08 28.69
CA THR A 349 12.89 5.58 28.74
C THR A 349 12.06 4.95 27.62
N LEU A 350 10.74 5.11 27.68
CA LEU A 350 9.86 4.71 26.59
C LEU A 350 10.01 5.66 25.40
N VAL A 351 10.36 5.11 24.23
CA VAL A 351 10.43 5.84 22.96
C VAL A 351 9.16 5.57 22.16
N LEU A 352 8.37 6.63 21.91
CA LEU A 352 7.09 6.54 21.19
C LEU A 352 7.25 6.39 19.66
N ARG A 353 8.45 6.63 19.14
CA ARG A 353 8.84 6.63 17.72
C ARG A 353 8.10 7.70 16.89
N ASP A 354 6.90 7.41 16.41
CA ASP A 354 6.11 8.29 15.53
C ASP A 354 5.42 9.43 16.31
N TYR A 355 6.20 10.21 17.08
CA TYR A 355 5.72 11.32 17.88
C TYR A 355 5.83 12.65 17.10
N HIS A 356 4.85 12.91 16.24
CA HIS A 356 4.77 14.09 15.40
C HIS A 356 3.33 14.61 15.28
N VAL A 357 3.16 15.80 14.71
CA VAL A 357 1.91 16.58 14.67
C VAL A 357 0.68 15.87 14.07
N ASP A 358 0.87 14.83 13.25
CA ASP A 358 -0.26 14.07 12.69
C ASP A 358 -0.79 13.00 13.67
N ASN A 359 0.02 12.63 14.67
CA ASN A 359 -0.31 11.63 15.69
C ASN A 359 -0.60 12.25 17.07
N LEU A 360 -0.64 13.58 17.16
CA LEU A 360 -0.98 14.33 18.37
C LEU A 360 -2.32 15.03 18.19
N MET A 361 -3.14 15.06 19.24
CA MET A 361 -4.51 15.58 19.25
C MET A 361 -4.66 16.76 20.20
#